data_AF-A0A0D1A744-F1
#
_entry.id   AF-A0A0D1A744-F1
#
_cell.length_a   1.000
_cell.length_b   1.000
_cell.length_c   1.000
_cell.angle_alpha   90.00
_cell.angle_beta   90.00
_cell.angle_gamma   90.00
#
_symmetry.space_group_name_H-M   'P 1'
#
loop_
_entity.id
_entity.type
_entity.pdbx_description
1 polymer ?
#
loop_
_entity_poly.entity_id
_entity_poly.type
_entity_poly.pdbx_seq_one_letter_code
_entity_poly.pdbx_strand_id
1 'polypeptide(L)'
;MSQLDNTLKLLGITDTNIQVFGTRDEFHGRGSGRKKYLVIQAELTYTLRRCPSCGYNTLHPNGHKLTHVHIAGPMDRPVILELNKQRWRCSNCHSACTATTPVVSTNHAIGHGLATHVLKLASKSLPAKTIASLTGISTNSVQRILTANIHTHASRRLPINLCFDEFRSTHGSMSFICIDADTHKSVKVLSDRLNRTIKQFFLSRTGRGSTRHHGHERLLSGIRARTIP
;
A
#
# COMPACT_ATOMS: atom_id res chain seq x y z
N MET A 1 -12.11 -23.07 -25.53
CA MET A 1 -11.81 -22.01 -24.53
C MET A 1 -12.49 -22.44 -23.25
N SER A 2 -11.72 -22.90 -22.26
CA SER A 2 -12.27 -23.56 -21.07
C SER A 2 -12.97 -22.54 -20.17
N GLN A 3 -13.97 -22.97 -19.40
CA GLN A 3 -14.68 -22.11 -18.43
C GLN A 3 -13.73 -21.42 -17.42
N LEU A 4 -12.50 -21.93 -17.26
CA LEU A 4 -11.50 -21.43 -16.31
C LEU A 4 -10.76 -20.17 -16.77
N ASP A 5 -10.59 -19.96 -18.08
CA ASP A 5 -9.95 -18.74 -18.62
C ASP A 5 -10.80 -17.48 -18.35
N ASN A 6 -12.12 -17.66 -18.24
CA ASN A 6 -13.04 -16.57 -17.89
C ASN A 6 -12.87 -16.10 -16.44
N THR A 7 -12.39 -16.98 -15.54
CA THR A 7 -12.22 -16.67 -14.11
C THR A 7 -11.15 -15.59 -13.90
N LEU A 8 -10.00 -15.67 -14.60
CA LEU A 8 -8.94 -14.66 -14.48
C LEU A 8 -9.40 -13.29 -15.01
N LYS A 9 -10.11 -13.28 -16.14
CA LYS A 9 -10.67 -12.06 -16.72
C LYS A 9 -11.65 -11.37 -15.78
N LEU A 10 -12.52 -12.14 -15.11
CA LEU A 10 -13.46 -11.61 -14.12
C LEU A 10 -12.76 -10.92 -12.94
N LEU A 11 -11.55 -11.39 -12.60
CA LEU A 11 -10.73 -10.86 -11.51
C LEU A 11 -9.80 -9.73 -11.97
N GLY A 12 -9.88 -9.33 -13.24
CA GLY A 12 -9.02 -8.30 -13.83
C GLY A 12 -7.55 -8.74 -13.98
N ILE A 13 -7.27 -10.04 -13.97
CA ILE A 13 -5.92 -10.57 -14.20
C ILE A 13 -5.71 -10.74 -15.71
N THR A 14 -4.74 -10.03 -16.25
CA THR A 14 -4.43 -10.00 -17.69
C THR A 14 -3.19 -10.81 -18.08
N ASP A 15 -2.48 -11.38 -17.11
CA ASP A 15 -1.25 -12.15 -17.35
C ASP A 15 -1.57 -13.49 -18.04
N THR A 16 -1.13 -13.63 -19.29
CA THR A 16 -1.35 -14.81 -20.12
C THR A 16 -0.50 -16.01 -19.72
N ASN A 17 0.51 -15.83 -18.87
CA ASN A 17 1.37 -16.91 -18.40
C ASN A 17 0.79 -17.66 -17.19
N ILE A 18 -0.35 -17.18 -16.66
CA ILE A 18 -1.07 -17.82 -15.56
C ILE A 18 -2.13 -18.73 -16.15
N GLN A 19 -2.01 -20.04 -15.91
CA GLN A 19 -2.97 -21.03 -16.36
C GLN A 19 -3.73 -21.59 -15.16
N VAL A 20 -5.05 -21.43 -15.15
CA VAL A 20 -5.91 -21.95 -14.08
C VAL A 20 -6.30 -23.38 -14.39
N PHE A 21 -6.09 -24.28 -13.44
CA PHE A 21 -6.44 -25.70 -13.57
C PHE A 21 -7.47 -26.18 -12.54
N GLY A 22 -7.81 -25.36 -11.55
CA GLY A 22 -8.80 -25.73 -10.54
C GLY A 22 -9.33 -24.54 -9.74
N THR A 23 -10.52 -24.72 -9.18
CA THR A 23 -11.13 -23.79 -8.23
C THR A 23 -11.82 -24.58 -7.13
N ARG A 24 -11.70 -24.13 -5.89
CA ARG A 24 -12.41 -24.71 -4.75
C ARG A 24 -12.79 -23.66 -3.74
N ASP A 25 -13.73 -24.03 -2.89
CA ASP A 25 -14.17 -23.18 -1.79
C ASP A 25 -13.52 -23.65 -0.49
N GLU A 26 -12.94 -22.73 0.26
CA GLU A 26 -12.34 -23.04 1.56
C GLU A 26 -12.84 -22.08 2.64
N PHE A 27 -12.90 -22.55 3.88
CA PHE A 27 -13.22 -21.68 5.01
C PHE A 27 -11.96 -21.33 5.77
N HIS A 28 -11.66 -20.04 5.87
CA HIS A 28 -10.54 -19.53 6.65
C HIS A 28 -11.03 -18.70 7.83
N GLY A 29 -10.28 -18.71 8.93
CA GLY A 29 -10.63 -18.04 10.18
C GLY A 29 -11.33 -18.95 11.21
N ARG A 30 -11.64 -18.38 12.37
CA ARG A 30 -12.26 -19.07 13.51
C ARG A 30 -13.45 -18.25 14.04
N GLY A 31 -14.46 -18.93 14.59
CA GLY A 31 -15.65 -18.30 15.17
C GLY A 31 -16.38 -17.38 14.19
N SER A 32 -16.78 -16.20 14.67
CA SER A 32 -17.44 -15.14 13.87
C SER A 32 -16.59 -14.56 12.73
N GLY A 33 -15.28 -14.81 12.74
CA GLY A 33 -14.35 -14.43 11.67
C GLY A 33 -14.19 -15.49 10.57
N ARG A 34 -14.89 -16.62 10.65
CA ARG A 34 -14.84 -17.67 9.63
C ARG A 34 -15.51 -17.18 8.36
N LYS A 35 -14.76 -17.13 7.26
CA LYS A 35 -15.24 -16.69 5.96
C LYS A 35 -14.95 -17.71 4.89
N LYS A 36 -15.81 -17.73 3.86
CA LYS A 36 -15.67 -18.59 2.69
C LYS A 36 -14.83 -17.89 1.63
N TYR A 37 -13.65 -18.45 1.37
CA TYR A 37 -12.70 -18.00 0.36
C TYR A 37 -12.95 -18.78 -0.92
N LEU A 38 -12.75 -18.12 -2.06
CA LEU A 38 -12.57 -18.82 -3.33
C LEU A 38 -11.07 -19.03 -3.52
N VAL A 39 -10.65 -20.29 -3.64
CA VAL A 39 -9.26 -20.65 -3.91
C VAL A 39 -9.14 -21.05 -5.36
N ILE A 40 -8.28 -20.35 -6.09
CA ILE A 40 -8.03 -20.57 -7.51
C ILE A 40 -6.64 -21.18 -7.63
N GLN A 41 -6.56 -22.37 -8.18
CA GLN A 41 -5.32 -23.09 -8.38
C GLN A 41 -4.82 -22.81 -9.79
N ALA A 42 -3.61 -22.24 -9.85
CA ALA A 42 -3.02 -21.83 -11.11
C ALA A 42 -1.51 -22.10 -11.15
N GLU A 43 -1.00 -22.28 -12.35
CA GLU A 43 0.42 -22.40 -12.63
C GLU A 43 0.91 -21.14 -13.34
N LEU A 44 2.05 -20.60 -12.90
CA LEU A 44 2.75 -19.51 -13.57
C LEU A 44 4.03 -20.05 -14.16
N THR A 45 4.05 -20.19 -15.48
CA THR A 45 5.20 -20.71 -16.23
C THR A 45 5.32 -20.03 -17.59
N TYR A 46 6.55 -19.86 -18.05
CA TYR A 46 6.89 -19.32 -19.35
C TYR A 46 8.31 -19.74 -19.71
N THR A 47 8.72 -19.62 -20.98
CA THR A 47 10.08 -19.99 -21.37
C THR A 47 11.07 -18.88 -21.03
N LEU A 48 12.06 -19.19 -20.18
CA LEU A 48 13.16 -18.28 -19.85
C LEU A 48 14.47 -18.83 -20.38
N ARG A 49 14.97 -18.28 -21.49
CA ARG A 49 16.18 -18.79 -22.16
C ARG A 49 17.46 -18.34 -21.48
N ARG A 50 17.56 -17.06 -21.09
CA ARG A 50 18.77 -16.44 -20.56
C ARG A 50 18.71 -16.31 -19.04
N CYS A 51 19.81 -16.68 -18.38
CA CYS A 51 19.99 -16.46 -16.95
C CYS A 51 19.99 -14.95 -16.63
N PRO A 52 19.12 -14.44 -15.74
CA PRO A 52 19.13 -13.03 -15.33
C PRO A 52 20.43 -12.59 -14.67
N SER A 53 21.17 -13.52 -14.06
CA SER A 53 22.39 -13.22 -13.31
C SER A 53 23.66 -13.21 -14.17
N CYS A 54 23.77 -14.13 -15.14
CA CYS A 54 25.01 -14.28 -15.95
C CYS A 54 24.79 -14.23 -17.47
N GLY A 55 23.55 -14.12 -17.95
CA GLY A 55 23.23 -13.96 -19.38
C GLY A 55 23.33 -15.20 -20.26
N TYR A 56 23.85 -16.32 -19.75
CA TYR A 56 23.98 -17.59 -20.49
C TYR A 56 22.66 -18.35 -20.66
N ASN A 57 22.59 -19.15 -21.73
CA ASN A 57 21.43 -20.00 -22.08
C ASN A 57 21.47 -21.37 -21.39
N THR A 58 21.81 -21.41 -20.11
CA THR A 58 21.98 -22.65 -19.34
C THR A 58 20.94 -22.79 -18.23
N LEU A 59 19.78 -22.16 -18.38
CA LEU A 59 18.67 -22.31 -17.45
C LEU A 59 17.90 -23.59 -17.73
N HIS A 60 17.61 -24.34 -16.67
CA HIS A 60 16.70 -25.49 -16.71
C HIS A 60 15.65 -25.36 -15.60
N PRO A 61 14.43 -25.93 -15.79
CA PRO A 61 13.42 -26.01 -14.75
C PRO A 61 13.96 -26.70 -13.49
N ASN A 62 13.66 -26.13 -12.33
CA ASN A 62 14.10 -26.63 -11.01
C ASN A 62 12.91 -26.66 -10.03
N GLY A 63 11.85 -27.34 -10.45
CA GLY A 63 10.60 -27.46 -9.69
C GLY A 63 9.80 -26.15 -9.59
N HIS A 64 8.88 -26.13 -8.62
CA HIS A 64 7.92 -25.04 -8.44
C HIS A 64 7.96 -24.48 -7.02
N LYS A 65 7.48 -23.24 -6.85
CA LYS A 65 7.20 -22.63 -5.55
C LYS A 65 5.73 -22.25 -5.48
N LEU A 66 4.98 -22.93 -4.63
CA LEU A 66 3.61 -22.55 -4.31
C LEU A 66 3.60 -21.23 -3.53
N THR A 67 2.78 -20.28 -3.97
CA THR A 67 2.56 -19.01 -3.27
C THR A 67 1.06 -18.75 -3.19
N HIS A 68 0.55 -18.47 -1.99
CA HIS A 68 -0.84 -18.05 -1.79
C HIS A 68 -0.91 -16.52 -1.91
N VAL A 69 -1.55 -16.02 -2.96
CA VAL A 69 -1.68 -14.59 -3.25
C VAL A 69 -3.11 -14.15 -3.01
N HIS A 70 -3.33 -13.23 -2.07
CA HIS A 70 -4.63 -12.60 -1.88
C HIS A 70 -4.90 -11.61 -3.01
N ILE A 71 -6.04 -11.75 -3.68
CA ILE A 71 -6.46 -10.89 -4.79
C ILE A 71 -7.84 -10.31 -4.54
N ALA A 72 -8.16 -9.21 -5.25
CA ALA A 72 -9.48 -8.59 -5.16
C ALA A 72 -10.52 -9.53 -5.77
N GLY A 73 -11.51 -9.89 -4.98
CA GLY A 73 -12.63 -10.72 -5.41
C GLY A 73 -13.87 -9.92 -5.79
N PRO A 74 -14.80 -10.53 -6.54
CA PRO A 74 -16.11 -9.95 -6.77
C PRO A 74 -16.92 -9.94 -5.47
N MET A 75 -17.75 -8.90 -5.30
CA MET A 75 -18.79 -8.83 -4.25
C MET A 75 -18.28 -9.08 -2.81
N ASP A 76 -17.13 -8.51 -2.46
CA ASP A 76 -16.52 -8.62 -1.12
C ASP A 76 -16.25 -10.06 -0.65
N ARG A 77 -16.18 -11.01 -1.59
CA ARG A 77 -15.74 -12.38 -1.31
C ARG A 77 -14.21 -12.45 -1.42
N PRO A 78 -13.49 -12.82 -0.35
CA PRO A 78 -12.05 -12.99 -0.43
C PRO A 78 -11.63 -14.10 -1.39
N VAL A 79 -10.57 -13.86 -2.16
CA VAL A 79 -10.04 -14.80 -3.15
C VAL A 79 -8.55 -15.01 -2.90
N ILE A 80 -8.13 -16.27 -2.92
CA ILE A 80 -6.72 -16.68 -2.85
C ILE A 80 -6.35 -17.33 -4.18
N LEU A 81 -5.33 -16.79 -4.84
CA LEU A 81 -4.68 -17.40 -5.97
C LEU A 81 -3.52 -18.26 -5.47
N GLU A 82 -3.72 -19.58 -5.49
CA GLU A 82 -2.67 -20.58 -5.28
C GLU A 82 -1.83 -20.71 -6.53
N LEU A 83 -0.73 -19.97 -6.55
CA LEU A 83 0.11 -19.83 -7.72
C LEU A 83 1.35 -20.71 -7.59
N ASN A 84 1.40 -21.79 -8.37
CA ASN A 84 2.59 -22.60 -8.56
C ASN A 84 3.54 -21.88 -9.52
N LYS A 85 4.56 -21.22 -8.97
CA LYS A 85 5.53 -20.45 -9.76
C LYS A 85 6.69 -21.34 -10.20
N GLN A 86 6.93 -21.46 -11.50
CA GLN A 86 8.08 -22.18 -12.03
C GLN A 86 9.38 -21.57 -11.50
N ARG A 87 10.31 -22.43 -11.06
CA ARG A 87 11.69 -22.04 -10.71
C ARG A 87 12.62 -22.53 -11.80
N TRP A 88 13.67 -21.76 -12.08
CA TRP A 88 14.78 -22.20 -12.93
C TRP A 88 16.09 -22.12 -12.15
N ARG A 89 17.03 -22.97 -12.51
CA ARG A 89 18.40 -22.95 -12.02
C ARG A 89 19.36 -22.87 -13.20
N CYS A 90 20.39 -22.05 -13.05
CA CYS A 90 21.43 -21.91 -14.06
C CYS A 90 22.53 -22.95 -13.83
N SER A 91 22.90 -23.73 -14.84
CA SER A 91 24.03 -24.66 -14.72
C SER A 91 25.38 -23.97 -14.68
N ASN A 92 25.52 -22.77 -15.28
CA ASN A 92 26.77 -22.03 -15.33
C ASN A 92 27.11 -21.30 -14.01
N CYS A 93 26.19 -20.52 -13.46
CA CYS A 93 26.44 -19.72 -12.24
C CYS A 93 25.68 -20.21 -11.00
N HIS A 94 24.94 -21.31 -11.11
CA HIS A 94 24.12 -21.91 -10.03
C HIS A 94 23.05 -21.01 -9.41
N SER A 95 22.85 -19.79 -9.91
CA SER A 95 21.78 -18.90 -9.47
C SER A 95 20.40 -19.48 -9.81
N ALA A 96 19.43 -19.21 -8.94
CA ALA A 96 18.04 -19.60 -9.15
C ALA A 96 17.18 -18.36 -9.38
N CYS A 97 16.26 -18.45 -10.33
CA CYS A 97 15.22 -17.46 -10.55
C CYS A 97 13.84 -18.13 -10.47
N THR A 98 12.81 -17.33 -10.21
CA THR A 98 11.42 -17.79 -10.09
C THR A 98 10.56 -16.96 -11.02
N ALA A 99 9.51 -17.56 -11.57
CA ALA A 99 8.57 -16.88 -12.44
C ALA A 99 7.94 -15.68 -11.71
N THR A 100 7.92 -14.55 -12.39
CA THR A 100 7.34 -13.29 -11.89
C THR A 100 6.10 -12.94 -12.68
N THR A 101 5.16 -12.23 -12.05
CA THR A 101 3.90 -11.80 -12.67
C THR A 101 3.61 -10.36 -12.25
N PRO A 102 2.99 -9.53 -13.11
CA PRO A 102 2.54 -8.19 -12.74
C PRO A 102 1.41 -8.19 -11.69
N VAL A 103 0.76 -9.33 -11.44
CA VAL A 103 -0.33 -9.43 -10.44
C VAL A 103 0.18 -9.15 -9.02
N VAL A 104 1.41 -9.59 -8.71
CA VAL A 104 1.99 -9.47 -7.36
C VAL A 104 3.50 -9.28 -7.43
N SER A 105 4.02 -8.38 -6.59
CA SER A 105 5.46 -8.18 -6.46
C SER A 105 6.20 -9.45 -5.99
N THR A 106 7.49 -9.54 -6.30
CA THR A 106 8.36 -10.60 -5.80
C THR A 106 8.35 -10.64 -4.27
N ASN A 107 8.29 -11.86 -3.70
CA ASN A 107 8.23 -12.10 -2.25
C ASN A 107 7.03 -11.49 -1.51
N HIS A 108 6.00 -11.04 -2.24
CA HIS A 108 4.74 -10.57 -1.66
C HIS A 108 3.62 -11.61 -1.86
N ALA A 109 2.62 -11.53 -1.00
CA ALA A 109 1.43 -12.39 -0.99
C ALA A 109 0.12 -11.59 -1.18
N ILE A 110 0.19 -10.30 -1.48
CA ILE A 110 -0.96 -9.43 -1.70
C ILE A 110 -0.84 -8.86 -3.10
N GLY A 111 -1.82 -9.13 -3.95
CA GLY A 111 -1.85 -8.63 -5.32
C GLY A 111 -2.03 -7.11 -5.36
N HIS A 112 -1.49 -6.48 -6.39
CA HIS A 112 -1.55 -5.02 -6.55
C HIS A 112 -3.00 -4.51 -6.62
N GLY A 113 -3.88 -5.22 -7.33
CA GLY A 113 -5.30 -4.86 -7.39
C GLY A 113 -5.99 -4.85 -6.02
N LEU A 114 -5.64 -5.81 -5.13
CA LEU A 114 -6.17 -5.84 -3.77
C LEU A 114 -5.63 -4.69 -2.92
N ALA A 115 -4.33 -4.38 -3.04
CA ALA A 115 -3.74 -3.23 -2.35
C ALA A 115 -4.43 -1.91 -2.76
N THR A 116 -4.68 -1.69 -4.05
CA THR A 116 -5.44 -0.54 -4.53
C THR A 116 -6.87 -0.51 -3.99
N HIS A 117 -7.52 -1.67 -3.93
CA HIS A 117 -8.87 -1.78 -3.35
C HIS A 117 -8.89 -1.44 -1.86
N VAL A 118 -7.89 -1.87 -1.08
CA VAL A 118 -7.71 -1.47 0.32
C VAL A 118 -7.60 0.05 0.46
N LEU A 119 -6.80 0.70 -0.39
CA LEU A 119 -6.68 2.17 -0.40
C LEU A 119 -8.01 2.87 -0.71
N LYS A 120 -8.78 2.33 -1.66
CA LYS A 120 -10.12 2.84 -2.02
C LYS A 120 -11.14 2.68 -0.90
N LEU A 121 -11.07 1.60 -0.11
CA LEU A 121 -11.92 1.43 1.07
C LEU A 121 -11.51 2.37 2.19
N ALA A 122 -10.20 2.56 2.40
CA ALA A 122 -9.68 3.49 3.39
C ALA A 122 -10.00 4.95 3.04
N SER A 123 -10.04 5.33 1.76
CA SER A 123 -10.46 6.67 1.34
C SER A 123 -11.94 6.96 1.62
N LYS A 124 -12.75 5.92 1.91
CA LYS A 124 -14.12 6.05 2.39
C LYS A 124 -14.22 6.06 3.93
N SER A 125 -13.10 6.27 4.63
CA SER A 125 -13.01 6.31 6.09
C SER A 125 -13.48 5.03 6.80
N LEU A 126 -13.40 3.88 6.13
CA LEU A 126 -13.75 2.60 6.75
C LEU A 126 -12.69 2.18 7.78
N PRO A 127 -13.09 1.61 8.94
CA PRO A 127 -12.15 1.10 9.93
C PRO A 127 -11.29 -0.04 9.36
N ALA A 128 -10.02 -0.10 9.76
CA ALA A 128 -9.09 -1.15 9.29
C ALA A 128 -9.60 -2.58 9.54
N LYS A 129 -10.34 -2.82 10.64
CA LYS A 129 -11.01 -4.10 10.93
C LYS A 129 -12.07 -4.46 9.90
N THR A 130 -12.88 -3.48 9.49
CA THR A 130 -13.90 -3.65 8.45
C THR A 130 -13.25 -3.92 7.10
N ILE A 131 -12.21 -3.16 6.75
CA ILE A 131 -11.45 -3.37 5.51
C ILE A 131 -10.84 -4.78 5.49
N ALA A 132 -10.18 -5.20 6.56
CA ALA A 132 -9.61 -6.55 6.70
C ALA A 132 -10.68 -7.63 6.51
N SER A 133 -11.87 -7.42 7.09
CA SER A 133 -13.01 -8.31 6.92
C SER A 133 -13.41 -8.42 5.44
N LEU A 134 -13.63 -7.30 4.74
CA LEU A 134 -14.06 -7.29 3.32
C LEU A 134 -13.01 -7.88 2.38
N THR A 135 -11.74 -7.62 2.66
CA THR A 135 -10.61 -8.01 1.78
C THR A 135 -10.03 -9.39 2.09
N GLY A 136 -10.33 -9.95 3.26
CA GLY A 136 -9.80 -11.24 3.71
C GLY A 136 -8.30 -11.24 4.01
N ILE A 137 -7.70 -10.07 4.24
CA ILE A 137 -6.33 -9.94 4.76
C ILE A 137 -6.36 -9.50 6.22
N SER A 138 -5.26 -9.69 6.94
CA SER A 138 -5.17 -9.26 8.33
C SER A 138 -5.20 -7.73 8.46
N THR A 139 -5.67 -7.24 9.61
CA THR A 139 -5.63 -5.81 9.95
C THR A 139 -4.23 -5.23 9.89
N ASN A 140 -3.22 -6.02 10.26
CA ASN A 140 -1.81 -5.62 10.19
C ASN A 140 -1.37 -5.42 8.73
N SER A 141 -1.80 -6.29 7.82
CA SER A 141 -1.54 -6.14 6.39
C SER A 141 -2.23 -4.89 5.83
N VAL A 142 -3.47 -4.61 6.22
CA VAL A 142 -4.17 -3.36 5.86
C VAL A 142 -3.34 -2.15 6.33
N GLN A 143 -2.92 -2.13 7.60
CA GLN A 143 -2.14 -1.03 8.15
C GLN A 143 -0.82 -0.83 7.41
N ARG A 144 -0.11 -1.92 7.08
CA ARG A 144 1.13 -1.85 6.29
C ARG A 144 0.92 -1.24 4.91
N ILE A 145 -0.16 -1.60 4.21
CA ILE A 145 -0.51 -1.03 2.91
C ILE A 145 -0.78 0.47 3.06
N LEU A 146 -1.56 0.88 4.06
CA LEU A 146 -1.85 2.29 4.31
C LEU A 146 -0.57 3.08 4.61
N THR A 147 0.25 2.60 5.54
CA THR A 147 1.50 3.27 5.92
C THR A 147 2.48 3.38 4.75
N ALA A 148 2.59 2.37 3.89
CA ALA A 148 3.45 2.43 2.71
C ALA A 148 3.00 3.47 1.66
N ASN A 149 1.70 3.81 1.63
CA ASN A 149 1.12 4.75 0.68
C ASN A 149 0.84 6.13 1.29
N ILE A 150 1.12 6.34 2.58
CA ILE A 150 1.09 7.67 3.19
C ILE A 150 2.37 8.39 2.77
N HIS A 151 2.28 9.12 1.67
CA HIS A 151 3.29 10.11 1.31
C HIS A 151 2.98 11.40 2.06
N THR A 152 3.72 11.66 3.13
CA THR A 152 3.69 12.99 3.74
C THR A 152 4.31 13.96 2.74
N HIS A 153 3.48 14.65 1.97
CA HIS A 153 3.93 15.79 1.18
C HIS A 153 4.33 16.89 2.15
N ALA A 154 5.58 16.85 2.62
CA ALA A 154 6.19 18.00 3.24
C ALA A 154 6.35 19.05 2.15
N SER A 155 5.33 19.89 1.96
CA SER A 155 5.49 21.09 1.15
C SER A 155 6.72 21.84 1.67
N ARG A 156 7.69 22.08 0.80
CA ARG A 156 8.93 22.81 1.14
C ARG A 156 8.64 24.23 1.57
N ARG A 157 7.48 24.76 1.19
CA ARG A 157 7.03 26.12 1.49
C ARG A 157 5.71 26.07 2.25
N LEU A 158 5.63 26.86 3.31
CA LEU A 158 4.38 27.07 4.03
C LEU A 158 3.44 27.95 3.18
N PRO A 159 2.13 27.66 3.16
CA PRO A 159 1.12 28.57 2.63
C PRO A 159 1.23 29.97 3.25
N ILE A 160 0.75 30.98 2.52
CA ILE A 160 0.73 32.38 2.99
C ILE A 160 -0.26 32.53 4.13
N ASN A 161 -1.45 31.94 3.97
CA ASN A 161 -2.50 31.95 4.96
C ASN A 161 -2.62 30.57 5.62
N LEU A 162 -2.55 30.54 6.94
CA LEU A 162 -2.59 29.30 7.72
C LEU A 162 -3.71 29.38 8.76
N CYS A 163 -4.47 28.30 8.86
CA CYS A 163 -5.36 28.05 9.98
C CYS A 163 -4.77 26.94 10.85
N PHE A 164 -4.99 27.03 12.15
CA PHE A 164 -4.51 26.05 13.12
C PHE A 164 -5.53 25.84 14.21
N ASP A 165 -5.53 24.63 14.76
CA ASP A 165 -6.44 24.20 15.81
C ASP A 165 -5.82 23.05 16.64
N GLU A 166 -6.43 22.74 17.79
CA GLU A 166 -6.10 21.60 18.63
C GLU A 166 -7.25 20.61 18.70
N PHE A 167 -6.97 19.33 18.46
CA PHE A 167 -7.98 18.28 18.57
C PHE A 167 -7.49 17.11 19.43
N ARG A 168 -8.42 16.37 20.03
CA ARG A 168 -8.08 15.17 20.82
C ARG A 168 -7.94 13.97 19.89
N SER A 169 -6.75 13.36 19.89
CA SER A 169 -6.44 12.15 19.11
C SER A 169 -6.96 10.87 19.78
N THR A 170 -6.94 9.75 19.06
CA THR A 170 -7.47 8.44 19.49
C THR A 170 -6.85 7.87 20.77
N HIS A 171 -5.68 8.36 21.18
CA HIS A 171 -5.03 7.97 22.44
C HIS A 171 -5.24 8.98 23.58
N GLY A 172 -6.20 9.90 23.43
CA GLY A 172 -6.56 10.87 24.46
C GLY A 172 -5.62 12.08 24.55
N SER A 173 -4.51 12.10 23.81
CA SER A 173 -3.59 13.23 23.71
C SER A 173 -4.13 14.33 22.80
N MET A 174 -3.87 15.59 23.16
CA MET A 174 -4.15 16.73 22.28
C MET A 174 -3.09 16.81 21.18
N SER A 175 -3.54 16.91 19.94
CA SER A 175 -2.72 17.05 18.74
C SER A 175 -2.97 18.40 18.11
N PHE A 176 -1.92 19.00 17.55
CA PHE A 176 -2.01 20.26 16.82
C PHE A 176 -2.21 19.97 15.33
N ILE A 177 -3.19 20.63 14.70
CA ILE A 177 -3.41 20.58 13.26
C ILE A 177 -3.17 21.96 12.64
N CYS A 178 -2.54 21.96 11.47
CA CYS A 178 -2.31 23.14 10.67
C CYS A 178 -2.72 22.84 9.22
N ILE A 179 -3.53 23.73 8.65
CA ILE A 179 -4.06 23.64 7.29
C ILE A 179 -3.79 24.94 6.54
N ASP A 180 -3.76 24.83 5.22
CA ASP A 180 -3.78 25.98 4.31
C ASP A 180 -5.17 26.63 4.37
N ALA A 181 -5.24 27.92 4.67
CA ALA A 181 -6.52 28.61 4.81
C ALA A 181 -7.23 28.80 3.46
N ASP A 182 -6.49 28.82 2.35
CA ASP A 182 -7.04 29.07 1.02
C ASP A 182 -7.47 27.75 0.35
N THR A 183 -6.69 26.68 0.53
CA THR A 183 -6.97 25.38 -0.11
C THR A 183 -7.64 24.37 0.81
N HIS A 184 -7.75 24.66 2.10
CA HIS A 184 -8.22 23.73 3.15
C HIS A 184 -7.46 22.40 3.21
N LYS A 185 -6.29 22.31 2.57
CA LYS A 185 -5.46 21.10 2.58
C LYS A 185 -4.63 21.05 3.85
N SER A 186 -4.47 19.85 4.40
CA SER A 186 -3.65 19.66 5.60
C SER A 186 -2.18 19.95 5.31
N VAL A 187 -1.59 20.85 6.10
CA VAL A 187 -0.18 21.23 6.02
C VAL A 187 0.65 20.37 6.95
N LYS A 188 0.13 20.10 8.15
CA LYS A 188 0.70 19.17 9.13
C LYS A 188 -0.27 18.84 10.25
N VAL A 189 -0.18 17.61 10.76
CA VAL A 189 -0.66 17.21 12.08
C VAL A 189 0.56 16.88 12.94
N LEU A 190 0.65 17.46 14.13
CA LEU A 190 1.65 17.17 15.15
C LEU A 190 1.00 16.37 16.29
N SER A 191 1.74 15.39 16.81
CA SER A 191 1.26 14.48 17.85
C SER A 191 1.06 15.14 19.22
N ASP A 192 1.65 16.31 19.44
CA ASP A 192 1.55 17.09 20.66
C ASP A 192 1.31 18.59 20.35
N ARG A 193 0.99 19.34 21.40
CA ARG A 193 0.78 20.79 21.38
C ARG A 193 1.93 21.58 22.01
N LEU A 194 3.10 20.96 22.19
CA LEU A 194 4.19 21.61 22.90
C LEU A 194 4.73 22.76 22.04
N ASN A 195 4.83 23.95 22.65
CA ASN A 195 5.40 25.14 22.01
C ASN A 195 6.75 24.88 21.34
N ARG A 196 7.60 24.04 21.97
CA ARG A 196 8.88 23.62 21.41
C ARG A 196 8.70 22.87 20.08
N THR A 197 7.82 21.88 20.03
CA THR A 197 7.56 21.05 18.84
C THR A 197 6.97 21.89 17.70
N ILE A 198 6.00 22.76 18.03
CA ILE A 198 5.35 23.65 17.06
C ILE A 198 6.37 24.65 16.48
N LYS A 199 7.16 25.32 17.32
CA LYS A 199 8.21 26.24 16.87
C LYS A 199 9.25 25.55 16.00
N GLN A 200 9.72 24.37 16.41
CA GLN A 200 10.69 23.58 15.66
C GLN A 200 10.18 23.25 14.24
N PHE A 201 8.90 22.88 14.13
CA PHE A 201 8.26 22.60 12.86
C PHE A 201 8.28 23.82 11.92
N PHE A 202 7.84 25.00 12.38
CA PHE A 202 7.81 26.20 11.54
C PHE A 202 9.20 26.70 11.17
N LEU A 203 10.15 26.73 12.12
CA LEU A 203 11.54 27.14 11.88
C LEU A 203 12.24 26.25 10.84
N SER A 204 12.00 24.94 10.89
CA SER A 204 12.57 24.00 9.92
C SER A 204 12.13 24.24 8.47
N ARG A 205 10.97 24.91 8.28
CA ARG A 205 10.37 25.16 6.96
C ARG A 205 10.64 26.57 6.43
N THR A 206 11.02 27.51 7.28
CA THR A 206 11.35 28.89 6.88
C THR A 206 12.85 29.12 6.67
N GLY A 207 13.72 28.21 7.13
CA GLY A 207 15.18 28.43 7.21
C GLY A 207 16.06 28.11 6.00
N ARG A 208 15.54 27.87 4.78
CA ARG A 208 16.37 27.53 3.59
C ARG A 208 16.23 28.46 2.38
N GLY A 209 15.82 29.71 2.57
CA GLY A 209 15.82 30.68 1.47
C GLY A 209 15.26 32.04 1.84
N SER A 210 16.03 32.84 2.59
CA SER A 210 16.08 34.29 2.47
C SER A 210 17.14 34.83 3.42
N THR A 211 18.36 34.95 2.92
CA THR A 211 19.30 35.95 3.42
C THR A 211 18.74 37.32 3.11
N ARG A 212 18.26 38.02 4.13
CA ARG A 212 18.47 39.47 4.33
C ARG A 212 18.08 39.83 5.76
N HIS A 213 19.08 40.34 6.48
CA HIS A 213 19.02 40.86 7.84
C HIS A 213 18.00 42.00 7.98
N HIS A 214 17.04 41.86 8.88
CA HIS A 214 16.66 42.80 9.95
C HIS A 214 15.25 42.44 10.47
N GLY A 215 15.09 42.35 11.80
CA GLY A 215 13.77 42.22 12.43
C GLY A 215 13.46 40.82 12.93
N HIS A 216 14.21 40.37 13.93
CA HIS A 216 14.01 39.13 14.67
C HIS A 216 12.80 39.25 15.63
N GLU A 217 11.62 39.70 15.16
CA GLU A 217 10.40 39.78 15.99
C GLU A 217 9.07 40.01 15.23
N ARG A 218 9.04 39.86 13.90
CA ARG A 218 7.82 40.16 13.10
C ARG A 218 7.48 39.10 12.03
N LEU A 219 7.65 37.82 12.35
CA LEU A 219 7.14 36.73 11.48
C LEU A 219 5.81 36.14 11.97
N LEU A 220 5.27 36.63 13.09
CA LEU A 220 3.91 36.33 13.55
C LEU A 220 2.90 37.43 13.19
N SER A 221 3.33 38.58 12.65
CA SER A 221 2.44 39.72 12.33
C SER A 221 1.77 39.64 10.95
N GLY A 222 2.16 38.68 10.10
CA GLY A 222 1.58 38.47 8.77
C GLY A 222 0.64 37.26 8.67
N ILE A 223 0.59 36.41 9.70
CA ILE A 223 -0.33 35.27 9.74
C ILE A 223 -1.64 35.80 10.30
N ARG A 224 -2.64 36.01 9.43
CA ARG A 224 -4.03 36.17 9.88
C ARG A 224 -4.50 34.84 10.44
N ALA A 225 -4.23 34.63 11.73
CA ALA A 225 -4.74 33.51 12.49
C ALA A 225 -6.26 33.67 12.62
N ARG A 226 -7.02 32.78 11.97
CA ARG A 226 -8.40 32.52 12.36
C ARG A 226 -8.42 31.17 13.04
N THR A 227 -8.86 31.15 14.29
CA THR A 227 -9.31 29.93 14.94
C THR A 227 -10.49 29.39 14.13
N ILE A 228 -10.43 28.11 13.79
CA ILE A 228 -11.57 27.42 13.15
C ILE A 228 -12.65 27.30 14.25
N PRO A 229 -13.92 27.67 13.98
CA PRO A 229 -15.00 27.53 14.96
C PRO A 229 -15.31 26.06 15.29
#